data_AF-A0A7Y5KB39-F1
#
_entry.id   AF-A0A7Y5KB39-F1
#
_cell.length_a   1.000
_cell.length_b   1.000
_cell.length_c   1.000
_cell.angle_alpha   90.00
_cell.angle_beta   90.00
_cell.angle_gamma   90.00
#
_symmetry.space_group_name_H-M   'P 1'
#
loop_
_entity.id
_entity.type
_entity.pdbx_description
1 polymer ?
#
loop_
_entity_poly.entity_id
_entity_poly.type
_entity_poly.pdbx_seq_one_letter_code
_entity_poly.pdbx_strand_id
1 'polypeptide(L)'
;MIVTDKPNPFQVLGLPAHAANQEIVERGQELCELAESDAQRLLYRWAMEQLITKSLTRLEYELFEIPDAQYEDEEWERFIRLHRNNPIDIAALAAENPPPGCEDFDLQALVMLYLTAMLKAPKGDLKTAVEHSPFKPGVGLSPLEVRDVIFG
;
A
#
# COMPACT_ATOMS: atom_id res chain seq x y z
N MET A 1 6.52 -14.49 6.70
CA MET A 1 6.91 -13.64 5.57
C MET A 1 5.79 -13.68 4.54
N ILE A 2 5.04 -12.58 4.47
CA ILE A 2 3.96 -12.33 3.50
C ILE A 2 4.53 -12.42 2.07
N VAL A 3 3.85 -13.17 1.21
CA VAL A 3 4.22 -13.31 -0.20
C VAL A 3 3.61 -12.12 -0.94
N THR A 4 4.42 -11.15 -1.37
CA THR A 4 3.95 -9.89 -1.98
C THR A 4 3.20 -10.07 -3.30
N ASP A 5 3.42 -11.20 -3.99
CA ASP A 5 2.79 -11.51 -5.28
C ASP A 5 1.47 -12.27 -5.15
N LYS A 6 0.99 -12.52 -3.92
CA LYS A 6 -0.28 -13.23 -3.69
C LYS A 6 -1.25 -12.40 -2.83
N PRO A 7 -2.56 -12.46 -3.13
CA PRO A 7 -3.59 -11.75 -2.37
C PRO A 7 -3.68 -12.26 -0.93
N ASN A 8 -4.23 -11.45 -0.02
CA ASN A 8 -4.42 -11.84 1.37
C ASN A 8 -5.31 -13.10 1.45
N PRO A 9 -4.89 -14.19 2.13
CA PRO A 9 -5.70 -15.39 2.29
C PRO A 9 -7.10 -15.16 2.87
N PHE A 10 -7.28 -14.18 3.79
CA PHE A 10 -8.60 -13.84 4.33
C PHE A 10 -9.53 -13.27 3.27
N GLN A 11 -9.02 -12.37 2.41
CA GLN A 11 -9.75 -11.81 1.28
C GLN A 11 -10.10 -12.88 0.24
N VAL A 12 -9.17 -13.81 -0.01
CA VAL A 12 -9.38 -14.92 -0.96
C VAL A 12 -10.51 -15.84 -0.51
N LEU A 13 -10.66 -16.05 0.81
CA LEU A 13 -11.73 -16.88 1.37
C LEU A 13 -12.99 -16.09 1.71
N GLY A 14 -12.95 -14.76 1.61
CA GLY A 14 -14.04 -13.88 2.03
C GLY A 14 -14.32 -13.94 3.54
N LEU A 15 -13.32 -14.25 4.36
CA LEU A 15 -13.50 -14.42 5.80
C LEU A 15 -12.86 -13.27 6.59
N PRO A 16 -13.45 -12.86 7.72
CA PRO A 16 -12.82 -11.88 8.59
C PRO A 16 -11.55 -12.44 9.24
N ALA A 17 -10.64 -11.55 9.65
CA ALA A 17 -9.37 -11.93 10.28
C ALA A 17 -9.53 -12.77 11.57
N HIS A 18 -10.66 -12.62 12.27
CA HIS A 18 -10.98 -13.35 13.49
C HIS A 18 -11.66 -14.71 13.26
N ALA A 19 -11.83 -15.15 12.00
CA ALA A 19 -12.48 -16.41 11.67
C ALA A 19 -11.81 -17.62 12.36
N ALA A 20 -12.63 -18.53 12.86
CA ALA A 20 -12.15 -19.74 13.51
C ALA A 20 -11.55 -20.71 12.49
N ASN A 21 -10.64 -21.60 12.94
CA ASN A 21 -10.06 -22.63 12.06
C ASN A 21 -11.13 -23.48 11.37
N GLN A 22 -12.23 -23.76 12.07
CA GLN A 22 -13.33 -24.55 11.51
C GLN A 22 -14.01 -23.81 10.35
N GLU A 23 -14.35 -22.53 10.53
CA GLU A 23 -14.96 -21.67 9.49
C GLU A 23 -14.04 -21.55 8.27
N ILE A 24 -12.73 -21.42 8.48
CA ILE A 24 -11.72 -21.38 7.40
C ILE A 24 -11.72 -22.67 6.58
N VAL A 25 -11.83 -23.83 7.23
CA VAL A 25 -11.88 -25.13 6.54
C VAL A 25 -13.18 -25.28 5.77
N GLU A 26 -14.31 -25.03 6.41
CA GLU A 26 -15.65 -25.17 5.82
C GLU A 26 -15.77 -24.27 4.58
N ARG A 27 -15.44 -22.98 4.74
CA ARG A 27 -15.48 -22.02 3.63
C ARG A 27 -14.48 -22.35 2.52
N GLY A 28 -13.27 -22.78 2.88
CA GLY A 28 -12.26 -23.18 1.92
C GLY A 28 -12.71 -24.39 1.08
N GLN A 29 -13.39 -25.36 1.69
CA GLN A 29 -13.95 -26.51 1.00
C GLN A 29 -15.11 -26.12 0.08
N GLU A 30 -16.06 -25.32 0.57
CA GLU A 30 -17.17 -24.78 -0.24
C GLU A 30 -16.66 -24.08 -1.50
N LEU A 31 -15.70 -23.16 -1.35
CA LEU A 31 -15.13 -22.41 -2.48
C LEU A 31 -14.36 -23.32 -3.45
N CYS A 32 -13.70 -24.38 -2.97
CA CYS A 32 -13.04 -25.36 -3.83
C CYS A 32 -14.02 -26.20 -4.66
N GLU A 33 -15.20 -26.51 -4.11
CA GLU A 33 -16.28 -27.21 -4.80
C GLU A 33 -16.95 -26.33 -5.85
N LEU A 34 -17.13 -25.03 -5.54
CA LEU A 34 -17.74 -24.04 -6.43
C LEU A 34 -16.76 -23.42 -7.45
N ALA A 35 -15.47 -23.77 -7.40
CA ALA A 35 -14.46 -23.19 -8.28
C ALA A 35 -14.72 -23.49 -9.76
N GLU A 36 -14.72 -22.45 -10.59
CA GLU A 36 -14.95 -22.56 -12.04
C GLU A 36 -13.71 -23.04 -12.81
N SER A 37 -12.53 -23.00 -12.18
CA SER A 37 -11.27 -23.42 -12.78
C SER A 37 -10.31 -24.05 -11.77
N ASP A 38 -9.38 -24.86 -12.26
CA ASP A 38 -8.34 -25.47 -11.42
C ASP A 38 -7.39 -24.42 -10.82
N ALA A 39 -7.13 -23.32 -11.52
CA ALA A 39 -6.33 -22.22 -10.99
C ALA A 39 -7.00 -21.58 -9.77
N GLN A 40 -8.33 -21.38 -9.84
CA GLN A 40 -9.11 -20.83 -8.74
C GLN A 40 -9.21 -21.81 -7.56
N ARG A 41 -9.40 -23.09 -7.83
CA ARG A 41 -9.36 -24.15 -6.81
C ARG A 41 -8.02 -24.20 -6.08
N LEU A 42 -6.91 -24.09 -6.83
CA LEU A 42 -5.56 -24.05 -6.25
C LEU A 42 -5.34 -22.80 -5.39
N LEU A 43 -5.94 -21.66 -5.77
CA LEU A 43 -5.86 -20.42 -5.00
C LEU A 43 -6.57 -20.57 -3.64
N TYR A 44 -7.80 -21.10 -3.62
CA TYR A 44 -8.55 -21.35 -2.38
C TYR A 44 -7.84 -22.34 -1.46
N ARG A 45 -7.33 -23.44 -2.03
CA ARG A 45 -6.54 -24.41 -1.28
C ARG A 45 -5.28 -23.79 -0.67
N TRP A 46 -4.57 -22.97 -1.44
CA TRP A 46 -3.39 -22.26 -0.95
C TRP A 46 -3.73 -21.32 0.21
N ALA A 47 -4.83 -20.56 0.11
CA ALA A 47 -5.27 -19.62 1.14
C ALA A 47 -5.62 -20.35 2.44
N MET A 48 -6.41 -21.43 2.33
CA MET A 48 -6.73 -22.31 3.47
C MET A 48 -5.46 -22.88 4.12
N GLU A 49 -4.52 -23.40 3.33
CA GLU A 49 -3.25 -23.92 3.84
C GLU A 49 -2.42 -22.84 4.56
N GLN A 50 -2.38 -21.60 4.05
CA GLN A 50 -1.66 -20.50 4.72
C GLN A 50 -2.24 -20.21 6.11
N LEU A 51 -3.56 -20.17 6.24
CA LEU A 51 -4.20 -19.77 7.49
C LEU A 51 -4.19 -20.90 8.54
N ILE A 52 -4.30 -22.16 8.12
CA ILE A 52 -4.36 -23.30 9.05
C ILE A 52 -2.97 -23.75 9.49
N THR A 53 -2.04 -23.90 8.54
CA THR A 53 -0.77 -24.58 8.81
C THR A 53 0.34 -23.64 9.27
N LYS A 54 0.21 -22.33 9.03
CA LYS A 54 1.25 -21.34 9.33
C LYS A 54 0.74 -20.26 10.27
N SER A 55 0.73 -20.58 11.57
CA SER A 55 0.27 -19.66 12.63
C SER A 55 0.95 -18.28 12.60
N LEU A 56 2.26 -18.23 12.34
CA LEU A 56 2.98 -16.95 12.20
C LEU A 56 2.55 -16.16 10.97
N THR A 57 2.32 -16.83 9.84
CA THR A 57 1.83 -16.19 8.61
C THR A 57 0.40 -15.69 8.78
N ARG A 58 -0.45 -16.45 9.48
CA ARG A 58 -1.80 -16.02 9.86
C ARG A 58 -1.76 -14.76 10.71
N LEU A 59 -0.94 -14.73 11.76
CA LEU A 59 -0.80 -13.57 12.64
C LEU A 59 -0.26 -12.34 11.89
N GLU A 60 0.67 -12.53 10.96
CA GLU A 60 1.12 -11.45 10.05
C GLU A 60 -0.08 -10.88 9.27
N TYR A 61 -0.89 -11.72 8.61
CA TYR A 61 -2.07 -11.24 7.87
C TYR A 61 -3.13 -10.59 8.77
N GLU A 62 -3.35 -11.10 9.98
CA GLU A 62 -4.28 -10.50 10.96
C GLU A 62 -3.84 -9.09 11.39
N LEU A 63 -2.54 -8.85 11.58
CA LEU A 63 -2.00 -7.56 12.01
C LEU A 63 -2.03 -6.49 10.92
N PHE A 64 -1.87 -6.89 9.66
CA PHE A 64 -1.85 -5.98 8.51
C PHE A 64 -3.21 -5.81 7.86
N GLU A 65 -4.22 -6.57 8.28
CA GLU A 65 -5.56 -6.42 7.74
C GLU A 65 -6.34 -5.27 8.41
N ILE A 66 -7.24 -4.66 7.66
CA ILE A 66 -8.07 -3.57 8.15
C ILE A 66 -8.97 -4.08 9.30
N PRO A 67 -9.00 -3.41 10.47
CA PRO A 67 -9.92 -3.76 11.55
C PRO A 67 -11.37 -3.78 11.07
N ASP A 68 -12.15 -4.76 11.51
CA ASP A 68 -13.57 -4.92 11.17
C ASP A 68 -13.87 -5.12 9.68
N ALA A 69 -12.92 -5.58 8.87
CA ALA A 69 -13.16 -5.95 7.49
C ALA A 69 -14.18 -7.11 7.39
N GLN A 70 -15.40 -6.79 6.98
CA GLN A 70 -16.45 -7.75 6.64
C GLN A 70 -16.42 -7.98 5.13
N TYR A 71 -15.88 -9.12 4.70
CA TYR A 71 -15.82 -9.51 3.29
C TYR A 71 -17.10 -10.24 2.83
N GLU A 72 -17.87 -10.76 3.78
CA GLU A 72 -19.26 -11.19 3.58
C GLU A 72 -20.16 -10.01 3.88
N ASP A 73 -20.31 -9.15 2.89
CA ASP A 73 -21.10 -7.94 3.04
C ASP A 73 -22.54 -8.27 2.60
N GLU A 74 -23.30 -8.89 3.50
CA GLU A 74 -24.74 -9.15 3.30
C GLU A 74 -25.48 -7.85 2.99
N GLU A 75 -25.02 -6.71 3.53
CA GLU A 75 -25.55 -5.39 3.23
C GLU A 75 -25.21 -4.98 1.80
N TRP A 76 -24.00 -5.25 1.32
CA TRP A 76 -23.62 -5.06 -0.09
C TRP A 76 -24.38 -5.97 -1.05
N GLU A 77 -24.55 -7.25 -0.73
CA GLU A 77 -25.39 -8.15 -1.53
C GLU A 77 -26.84 -7.68 -1.54
N ARG A 78 -27.35 -7.22 -0.39
CA ARG A 78 -28.71 -6.67 -0.26
C ARG A 78 -28.85 -5.38 -1.04
N PHE A 79 -27.86 -4.50 -0.99
CA PHE A 79 -27.77 -3.27 -1.78
C PHE A 79 -27.76 -3.58 -3.27
N ILE A 80 -26.91 -4.50 -3.74
CA ILE A 80 -26.89 -4.96 -5.14
C ILE A 80 -28.26 -5.50 -5.53
N ARG A 81 -28.90 -6.34 -4.72
CA ARG A 81 -30.23 -6.88 -5.02
C ARG A 81 -31.31 -5.79 -5.09
N LEU A 82 -31.28 -4.82 -4.17
CA LEU A 82 -32.21 -3.68 -4.13
C LEU A 82 -32.05 -2.74 -5.32
N HIS A 83 -30.81 -2.51 -5.75
CA HIS A 83 -30.48 -1.56 -6.81
C HIS A 83 -30.19 -2.21 -8.17
N ARG A 84 -30.34 -3.54 -8.28
CA ARG A 84 -30.09 -4.33 -9.52
C ARG A 84 -30.85 -3.82 -10.74
N ASN A 85 -32.09 -3.38 -10.54
CA ASN A 85 -32.98 -2.93 -11.63
C ASN A 85 -33.07 -1.41 -11.73
N ASN A 86 -32.43 -0.67 -10.82
CA ASN A 86 -32.44 0.78 -10.81
C ASN A 86 -31.02 1.26 -10.56
N PRO A 87 -30.12 1.08 -11.55
CA PRO A 87 -28.78 1.62 -11.44
C PRO A 87 -28.97 3.13 -11.31
N ILE A 88 -28.44 3.69 -10.25
CA ILE A 88 -28.60 5.08 -9.84
C ILE A 88 -28.70 5.99 -11.06
N ASP A 89 -29.72 6.85 -11.11
CA ASP A 89 -29.86 7.80 -12.21
C ASP A 89 -28.62 8.70 -12.23
N ILE A 90 -27.73 8.45 -13.20
CA ILE A 90 -26.45 9.13 -13.33
C ILE A 90 -26.69 10.64 -13.50
N ALA A 91 -27.84 11.03 -14.06
CA ALA A 91 -28.24 12.43 -14.16
C ALA A 91 -28.59 13.04 -12.79
N ALA A 92 -29.20 12.27 -11.88
CA ALA A 92 -29.48 12.71 -10.52
C ALA A 92 -28.18 12.83 -9.68
N LEU A 93 -27.26 11.86 -9.81
CA LEU A 93 -25.93 11.93 -9.17
C LEU A 93 -25.10 13.12 -9.66
N ALA A 94 -25.14 13.41 -10.96
CA ALA A 94 -24.44 14.55 -11.55
C ALA A 94 -25.08 15.90 -11.17
N ALA A 95 -26.37 15.92 -10.84
CA ALA A 95 -27.05 17.11 -10.34
C ALA A 95 -26.76 17.35 -8.85
N GLU A 96 -26.58 16.29 -8.05
CA GLU A 96 -26.22 16.39 -6.63
C GLU A 96 -24.72 16.68 -6.42
N ASN A 97 -23.86 16.19 -7.31
CA ASN A 97 -22.43 16.47 -7.31
C ASN A 97 -22.05 17.26 -8.57
N PRO A 98 -22.30 18.59 -8.58
CA PRO A 98 -21.81 19.43 -9.66
C PRO A 98 -20.29 19.26 -9.79
N PRO A 99 -19.73 19.37 -11.01
CA PRO A 99 -18.29 19.34 -11.19
C PRO A 99 -17.64 20.40 -10.29
N PRO A 100 -16.53 20.07 -9.61
CA PRO A 100 -15.92 20.97 -8.65
C PRO A 100 -15.63 22.32 -9.32
N GLY A 101 -16.20 23.36 -8.72
CA GLY A 101 -16.05 24.75 -9.16
C GLY A 101 -14.70 25.31 -8.70
N CYS A 102 -14.38 26.52 -9.16
CA CYS A 102 -13.16 27.20 -8.70
C CYS A 102 -13.18 27.45 -7.17
N GLU A 103 -14.37 27.57 -6.56
CA GLU A 103 -14.55 27.70 -5.12
C GLU A 103 -14.15 26.46 -4.29
N ASP A 104 -14.13 25.27 -4.89
CA ASP A 104 -13.78 24.02 -4.19
C ASP A 104 -12.26 23.82 -4.08
N PHE A 105 -11.48 24.62 -4.81
CA PHE A 105 -10.03 24.58 -4.79
C PHE A 105 -9.47 25.69 -3.90
N ASP A 106 -8.66 25.29 -2.91
CA ASP A 106 -7.82 26.23 -2.19
C ASP A 106 -6.67 26.71 -3.11
N LEU A 107 -6.94 27.80 -3.83
CA LEU A 107 -5.97 28.43 -4.73
C LEU A 107 -4.71 28.88 -3.98
N GLN A 108 -4.82 29.25 -2.71
CA GLN A 108 -3.68 29.66 -1.89
C GLN A 108 -2.77 28.47 -1.63
N ALA A 109 -3.33 27.32 -1.23
CA ALA A 109 -2.56 26.09 -1.05
C ALA A 109 -1.89 25.63 -2.35
N LEU A 110 -2.58 25.76 -3.48
CA LEU A 110 -2.07 25.35 -4.79
C LEU A 110 -0.90 26.23 -5.25
N VAL A 111 -1.01 27.56 -5.08
CA VAL A 111 0.09 28.51 -5.35
C VAL A 111 1.29 28.21 -4.44
N MET A 112 1.06 27.97 -3.15
CA MET A 112 2.13 27.64 -2.21
C MET A 112 2.82 26.32 -2.56
N LEU A 113 2.07 25.30 -2.98
CA LEU A 113 2.62 24.03 -3.43
C LEU A 113 3.50 24.22 -4.67
N TYR A 114 3.03 25.00 -5.64
CA TYR A 114 3.77 25.27 -6.87
C TYR A 114 5.06 26.04 -6.59
N LEU A 115 5.00 27.09 -5.78
CA LEU A 115 6.18 27.84 -5.35
C LEU A 115 7.18 26.96 -4.58
N THR A 116 6.68 26.09 -3.69
CA THR A 116 7.52 25.13 -2.95
C THR A 116 8.20 24.14 -3.90
N ALA A 117 7.50 23.68 -4.93
CA ALA A 117 8.07 22.81 -5.95
C ALA A 117 9.15 23.53 -6.78
N MET A 118 8.94 24.79 -7.14
CA MET A 118 9.94 25.61 -7.84
C MET A 118 11.20 25.88 -6.99
N LEU A 119 11.02 26.01 -5.67
CA LEU A 119 12.13 26.20 -4.73
C LEU A 119 12.93 24.91 -4.45
N LYS A 120 12.46 23.74 -4.90
CA LYS A 120 13.27 22.53 -4.86
C LYS A 120 14.40 22.67 -5.86
N ALA A 121 15.60 22.92 -5.36
CA ALA A 121 16.80 22.86 -6.17
C ALA A 121 16.85 21.50 -6.90
N PRO A 122 17.15 21.47 -8.21
CA PRO A 122 17.39 20.20 -8.88
C PRO A 122 18.51 19.48 -8.13
N LYS A 123 18.40 18.15 -7.99
CA LYS A 123 19.51 17.36 -7.46
C LYS A 123 20.68 17.54 -8.42
N GLY A 124 21.59 18.44 -8.09
CA GLY A 124 22.81 18.64 -8.85
C GLY A 124 23.58 17.33 -8.88
N ASP A 125 24.19 17.01 -10.02
CA ASP A 125 25.09 15.87 -10.10
C ASP A 125 26.35 16.18 -9.29
N LEU A 126 26.32 15.84 -8.00
CA LEU A 126 27.45 16.01 -7.09
C LEU A 126 28.65 15.16 -7.53
N LYS A 127 28.42 14.13 -8.35
CA LYS A 127 29.47 13.22 -8.81
C LYS A 127 30.49 13.96 -9.67
N THR A 128 30.04 14.81 -10.60
CA THR A 128 30.93 15.63 -11.43
C THR A 128 31.75 16.62 -10.59
N ALA A 129 31.14 17.23 -9.56
CA ALA A 129 31.83 18.14 -8.65
C ALA A 129 32.87 17.43 -7.76
N VAL A 130 32.60 16.19 -7.35
CA VAL A 130 33.52 15.36 -6.55
C VAL A 130 34.66 14.80 -7.41
N GLU A 131 34.37 14.28 -8.60
CA GLU A 131 35.36 13.68 -9.50
C GLU A 131 36.30 14.71 -10.15
N HIS A 132 35.79 15.93 -10.38
CA HIS A 132 36.56 17.04 -10.94
C HIS A 132 36.86 18.16 -9.94
N SER A 133 36.88 17.85 -8.64
CA SER A 133 37.30 18.83 -7.63
C SER A 133 38.70 19.36 -7.99
N PRO A 134 38.90 20.68 -8.11
CA PRO A 134 40.22 21.27 -8.37
C PRO A 134 41.19 20.99 -7.23
N PHE A 135 40.66 20.59 -6.07
CA PHE A 135 41.41 20.17 -4.90
C PHE A 135 41.25 18.65 -4.71
N LYS A 136 42.32 17.90 -4.97
CA LYS A 136 42.42 16.49 -4.61
C LYS A 136 43.09 16.41 -3.24
N PRO A 137 42.39 16.03 -2.14
CA PRO A 137 43.07 15.75 -0.88
C PRO A 137 43.93 14.51 -1.10
N GLY A 138 45.22 14.72 -1.38
CA GLY A 138 46.18 13.63 -1.47
C GLY A 138 46.33 13.01 -0.09
N VAL A 139 46.32 11.69 -0.01
CA VAL A 139 46.82 10.94 1.16
C VAL A 139 48.36 11.00 1.10
N GLY A 140 48.90 12.20 1.13
CA GLY A 140 50.31 12.46 1.42
C GLY A 140 50.45 12.55 2.93
N LEU A 141 51.50 11.93 3.47
CA LEU A 141 51.94 12.05 4.85
C LEU A 141 51.59 13.42 5.43
N SER A 142 50.89 13.44 6.58
CA SER A 142 50.63 14.66 7.34
C SER A 142 51.89 15.51 7.31
N PRO A 143 51.87 16.73 6.75
CA PRO A 143 53.04 17.58 6.77
C PRO A 143 53.34 17.83 8.25
N LEU A 144 54.46 17.24 8.69
CA LEU A 144 55.27 17.51 9.86
C LEU A 144 54.53 18.16 11.02
N GLU A 145 54.53 17.47 12.17
CA GLU A 145 54.29 18.05 13.49
C GLU A 145 54.93 19.45 13.60
N VAL A 146 54.16 20.50 13.32
CA VAL A 146 54.56 21.87 13.66
C VAL A 146 54.31 21.99 15.16
N ARG A 147 55.22 21.39 15.92
CA ARG A 147 55.50 21.76 17.30
C ARG A 147 56.34 23.03 17.27
N ASP A 148 55.69 24.14 16.99
CA ASP A 148 56.13 25.46 17.44
C ASP A 148 54.94 26.00 18.25
N VAL A 149 54.81 25.65 19.53
CA VAL A 149 55.38 26.44 20.64
C VAL A 149 55.59 27.90 20.24
N ILE A 150 54.56 28.71 20.42
CA ILE A 150 54.74 30.06 20.94
C ILE A 150 53.71 30.26 22.06
N PHE A 151 54.20 30.18 23.30
CA PHE A 151 53.61 30.89 24.42
C PHE A 151 53.85 32.39 24.18
N GLY A 152 52.79 33.20 24.25
CA GLY A 152 52.82 34.65 24.13
C GLY A 152 51.42 35.21 24.05
#